data_AF-A0A1W9TS75-F1
#
_entry.id   AF-A0A1W9TS75-F1
#
_cell.length_a   1.000
_cell.length_b   1.000
_cell.length_c   1.000
_cell.angle_alpha   90.00
_cell.angle_beta   90.00
_cell.angle_gamma   90.00
#
_symmetry.space_group_name_H-M   'P 1'
#
loop_
_entity.id
_entity.type
_entity.pdbx_description
1 polymer ?
#
loop_
_entity_poly.entity_id
_entity_poly.type
_entity_poly.pdbx_seq_one_letter_code
_entity_poly.pdbx_strand_id
1 'polypeptide(L)'
;MFLSIKKLEKADIIEEGLTNFDYKGVQDNIFDKVFRGVYQKEIQKFDPKEITNEYKALLINAQKKYRQLTGKINREKGLLIKAQKKYRQLTGKINREKGLYAEYFIIQQLRYRAFKNDLLFQSFTK
;
A
#
# COMPACT_ATOMS: atom_id res chain seq x y z
N MET A 1 32.01 0.79 -15.67
CA MET A 1 33.28 0.44 -14.99
C MET A 1 33.25 1.11 -13.63
N PHE A 2 32.96 0.37 -12.55
CA PHE A 2 32.87 0.96 -11.21
C PHE A 2 34.29 1.09 -10.63
N LEU A 3 34.74 2.32 -10.36
CA LEU A 3 35.99 2.59 -9.65
C LEU A 3 35.83 2.18 -8.17
N SER A 4 36.74 1.37 -7.64
CA SER A 4 36.74 0.96 -6.23
C SER A 4 37.12 2.14 -5.33
N ILE A 5 36.45 2.32 -4.19
CA ILE A 5 36.66 3.44 -3.23
C ILE A 5 38.14 3.60 -2.84
N LYS A 6 38.87 2.49 -2.60
CA LYS A 6 40.32 2.51 -2.32
C LYS A 6 41.20 3.13 -3.42
N LYS A 7 40.73 3.14 -4.67
CA LYS A 7 41.45 3.80 -5.78
C LYS A 7 41.23 5.32 -5.76
N LEU A 8 40.10 5.79 -5.24
CA LEU A 8 39.80 7.21 -5.12
C LEU A 8 40.56 7.82 -3.94
N GLU A 9 40.70 7.08 -2.84
CA GLU A 9 41.56 7.43 -1.71
C GLU A 9 43.03 7.54 -2.15
N LYS A 10 43.57 6.51 -2.82
CA LYS A 10 44.95 6.52 -3.37
C LYS A 10 45.22 7.59 -4.43
N ALA A 11 44.18 8.21 -4.97
CA ALA A 11 44.29 9.26 -5.97
C ALA A 11 44.15 10.66 -5.36
N ASP A 12 44.14 10.78 -4.02
CA ASP A 12 43.93 12.03 -3.28
C ASP A 12 42.61 12.75 -3.65
N ILE A 13 41.58 11.99 -4.00
CA ILE A 13 40.25 12.52 -4.37
C ILE A 13 39.30 12.54 -3.16
N ILE A 14 39.44 11.58 -2.26
CA ILE A 14 38.63 11.44 -1.04
C ILE A 14 39.52 11.20 0.18
N GLU A 15 39.10 11.76 1.33
CA GLU A 15 39.68 11.51 2.64
C GLU A 15 38.76 10.58 3.44
N GLU A 16 39.36 9.60 4.11
CA GLU A 16 38.66 8.73 5.07
C GLU A 16 38.54 9.46 6.43
N GLY A 17 37.33 9.50 6.96
CA GLY A 17 37.00 10.08 8.25
C GLY A 17 37.20 9.09 9.40
N LEU A 18 36.63 9.41 10.57
CA LEU A 18 36.80 8.61 11.79
C LEU A 18 36.20 7.20 11.70
N THR A 19 35.31 6.95 10.73
CA THR A 19 34.73 5.63 10.48
C THR A 19 34.86 5.22 9.01
N ASN A 20 34.84 3.91 8.73
CA ASN A 20 34.91 3.32 7.38
C ASN A 20 33.75 3.73 6.44
N PHE A 21 32.80 4.54 6.91
CA PHE A 21 31.69 5.07 6.12
C PHE A 21 31.79 6.58 5.89
N ASP A 22 32.71 7.26 6.57
CA ASP A 22 32.84 8.72 6.53
C ASP A 22 33.87 9.14 5.47
N TYR A 23 33.58 8.93 4.19
CA TYR A 23 34.42 9.50 3.13
C TYR A 23 33.96 10.92 2.82
N LYS A 24 34.88 11.88 2.92
CA LYS A 24 34.65 13.27 2.45
C LYS A 24 35.50 13.52 1.22
N GLY A 25 34.96 14.21 0.22
CA GLY A 25 35.78 14.70 -0.90
C GLY A 25 36.86 15.64 -0.36
N VAL A 26 38.09 15.49 -0.85
CA VAL A 26 39.18 16.43 -0.53
C VAL A 26 38.71 17.83 -0.95
N GLN A 27 38.91 18.83 -0.08
CA GLN A 27 38.44 20.21 -0.29
C GLN A 27 39.26 20.97 -1.35
N ASP A 28 39.90 20.26 -2.27
CA ASP A 28 40.75 20.82 -3.31
C ASP A 28 40.04 20.77 -4.67
N ASN A 29 40.23 21.80 -5.48
CA ASN A 29 39.58 21.97 -6.78
C ASN A 29 40.15 21.04 -7.87
N ILE A 30 40.99 20.07 -7.50
CA ILE A 30 41.69 19.14 -8.41
C ILE A 30 40.67 18.29 -9.18
N PHE A 31 39.67 17.74 -8.48
CA PHE A 31 38.61 16.96 -9.14
C PHE A 31 37.89 17.78 -10.20
N ASP A 32 37.47 19.01 -9.86
CA ASP A 32 36.78 19.90 -10.80
C ASP A 32 37.67 20.29 -11.99
N LYS A 33 38.97 20.50 -11.78
CA LYS A 33 39.92 20.82 -12.86
C LYS A 33 40.12 19.63 -13.81
N VAL A 34 40.31 18.43 -13.28
CA VAL A 34 40.46 17.20 -14.08
C VAL A 34 39.17 16.89 -14.82
N PHE A 35 38.02 16.98 -14.12
CA PHE A 35 36.71 16.77 -14.70
C PHE A 35 36.43 17.77 -15.83
N ARG A 36 36.62 19.08 -15.59
CA ARG A 36 36.47 20.10 -16.64
C ARG A 36 37.45 19.89 -17.79
N GLY A 37 38.67 19.45 -17.53
CA GLY A 37 39.66 19.15 -18.57
C GLY A 37 39.21 18.02 -19.50
N VAL A 38 38.67 16.94 -18.94
CA VAL A 38 38.17 15.78 -19.72
C VAL A 38 36.88 16.13 -20.47
N TYR A 39 35.95 16.84 -19.83
CA TYR A 39 34.60 17.08 -20.36
C TYR A 39 34.38 18.49 -20.94
N GLN A 40 35.45 19.24 -21.21
CA GLN A 40 35.36 20.65 -21.61
C GLN A 40 34.46 20.87 -22.83
N LYS A 41 34.54 19.97 -23.82
CA LYS A 41 33.77 20.06 -25.06
C LYS A 41 32.30 19.78 -24.85
N GLU A 42 31.98 18.81 -23.98
CA GLU A 42 30.60 18.50 -23.59
C GLU A 42 30.00 19.65 -22.77
N ILE A 43 30.76 20.20 -21.81
CA ILE A 43 30.31 21.31 -20.96
C ILE A 43 29.98 22.55 -21.81
N GLN A 44 30.80 22.87 -22.82
CA GLN A 44 30.56 24.03 -23.69
C GLN A 44 29.35 23.84 -24.63
N LYS A 45 29.02 22.60 -24.98
CA LYS A 45 27.89 22.27 -25.86
C LYS A 45 26.60 21.99 -25.08
N PHE A 46 26.68 21.92 -23.75
CA PHE A 46 25.57 21.55 -22.89
C PHE A 46 24.51 22.66 -22.87
N ASP A 47 23.27 22.34 -23.25
CA ASP A 47 22.11 23.23 -23.10
C ASP A 47 21.40 22.95 -21.78
N PRO A 48 21.37 23.91 -20.82
CA PRO A 48 20.62 23.76 -19.57
C PRO A 48 19.13 23.43 -19.72
N LYS A 49 18.55 23.70 -20.90
CA LYS A 49 17.16 23.33 -21.20
C LYS A 49 16.97 21.82 -21.28
N GLU A 50 17.99 21.03 -21.63
CA GLU A 50 17.90 19.57 -21.69
C GLU A 50 17.54 18.99 -20.32
N ILE A 51 18.26 19.39 -19.27
CA ILE A 51 17.95 19.04 -17.87
C ILE A 51 16.53 19.49 -17.52
N THR A 52 16.19 20.74 -17.83
CA THR A 52 14.87 21.29 -17.49
C THR A 52 13.73 20.50 -18.15
N ASN A 53 13.92 20.09 -19.39
CA ASN A 53 12.94 19.32 -20.14
C ASN A 53 12.83 17.88 -19.63
N GLU A 54 13.95 17.25 -19.29
CA GLU A 54 13.99 15.92 -18.69
C GLU A 54 13.24 15.90 -17.34
N TYR A 55 13.56 16.84 -16.44
CA TYR A 55 12.85 16.98 -15.16
C TYR A 55 11.36 17.24 -15.34
N LYS A 56 10.96 18.09 -16.30
CA LYS A 56 9.54 18.31 -16.62
C LYS A 56 8.87 17.02 -17.10
N ALA A 57 9.51 16.26 -17.97
CA ALA A 57 8.97 14.99 -18.46
C ALA A 57 8.81 13.96 -17.33
N LEU A 58 9.81 13.86 -16.45
CA LEU A 58 9.74 13.02 -15.25
C LEU A 58 8.60 13.43 -14.33
N LEU A 59 8.41 14.73 -14.09
CA LEU A 59 7.31 15.28 -13.30
C LEU A 59 5.94 14.93 -13.88
N ILE A 60 5.75 15.13 -15.19
CA ILE A 60 4.50 14.81 -15.88
C ILE A 60 4.22 13.32 -15.77
N ASN A 61 5.23 12.47 -15.98
CA ASN A 61 5.09 11.02 -15.87
C ASN A 61 4.75 10.58 -14.43
N ALA A 62 5.39 11.17 -13.43
CA ALA A 62 5.10 10.91 -12.02
C ALA A 62 3.66 11.32 -11.67
N GLN A 63 3.22 12.51 -12.10
CA GLN A 63 1.85 12.97 -11.91
C GLN A 63 0.82 12.06 -12.59
N LYS A 64 1.11 11.60 -13.81
CA LYS A 64 0.25 10.67 -14.54
C LYS A 64 0.11 9.34 -13.79
N LYS A 65 1.22 8.76 -13.32
CA LYS A 65 1.21 7.54 -12.51
C LYS A 65 0.43 7.73 -11.21
N TYR A 66 0.63 8.85 -10.52
CA TYR A 66 -0.10 9.19 -9.31
C TYR A 66 -1.62 9.24 -9.56
N ARG A 67 -2.08 9.96 -10.59
CA ARG A 67 -3.50 10.01 -10.96
C ARG A 67 -4.09 8.64 -11.27
N GLN A 68 -3.34 7.79 -11.98
CA GLN A 68 -3.76 6.42 -12.29
C GLN A 68 -3.93 5.59 -11.01
N LEU A 69 -2.97 5.65 -10.08
CA LEU A 69 -3.03 4.94 -8.80
C LEU A 69 -4.21 5.40 -7.95
N THR A 70 -4.42 6.72 -7.84
CA THR A 70 -5.56 7.29 -7.12
C THR A 70 -6.89 6.83 -7.72
N GLY A 71 -6.97 6.74 -9.05
CA GLY A 71 -8.13 6.20 -9.75
C GLY A 71 -8.40 4.72 -9.41
N LYS A 72 -7.36 3.88 -9.36
CA LYS A 72 -7.47 2.46 -8.96
C LYS A 72 -7.96 2.33 -7.52
N ILE A 73 -7.35 3.06 -6.59
CA ILE A 73 -7.69 3.06 -5.17
C ILE A 73 -9.17 3.43 -4.97
N ASN A 74 -9.66 4.46 -5.66
CA ASN A 74 -11.05 4.88 -5.52
C ASN A 74 -12.04 3.82 -6.03
N ARG A 75 -11.70 3.10 -7.11
CA ARG A 75 -12.52 1.99 -7.61
C ARG A 75 -12.58 0.84 -6.61
N GLU A 76 -11.42 0.43 -6.08
CA GLU A 76 -11.33 -0.64 -5.07
C GLU A 76 -12.10 -0.28 -3.79
N LYS A 77 -11.97 0.95 -3.30
CA LYS A 77 -12.78 1.47 -2.19
C LYS A 77 -14.28 1.36 -2.47
N GLY A 78 -14.72 1.73 -3.67
CA GLY A 78 -16.12 1.60 -4.08
C GLY A 78 -16.63 0.16 -4.07
N LEU A 79 -15.82 -0.80 -4.54
CA LEU A 79 -16.15 -2.23 -4.50
C LEU A 79 -16.26 -2.74 -3.06
N LEU A 80 -15.33 -2.33 -2.19
CA LEU A 80 -15.32 -2.72 -0.78
C LEU A 80 -16.57 -2.24 -0.05
N ILE A 81 -17.00 -0.99 -0.29
CA ILE A 81 -18.24 -0.44 0.29
C ILE A 81 -19.46 -1.25 -0.16
N LYS A 82 -19.53 -1.63 -1.43
CA LYS A 82 -20.62 -2.48 -1.95
C LYS A 82 -20.63 -3.86 -1.29
N ALA A 83 -19.46 -4.49 -1.14
CA ALA A 83 -19.32 -5.77 -0.47
C ALA A 83 -19.75 -5.69 1.00
N GLN A 84 -19.34 -4.66 1.73
CA GLN A 84 -19.76 -4.43 3.12
C GLN A 84 -21.27 -4.24 3.24
N LYS A 85 -21.90 -3.49 2.33
CA LYS A 85 -23.35 -3.32 2.31
C LYS A 85 -24.07 -4.66 2.13
N LYS A 86 -23.61 -5.48 1.18
CA LYS A 86 -24.19 -6.81 0.93
C LYS A 86 -24.00 -7.73 2.14
N TYR A 87 -22.83 -7.70 2.77
CA TYR A 87 -22.56 -8.45 3.99
C TYR A 87 -23.55 -8.08 5.10
N ARG A 88 -23.71 -6.79 5.42
CA ARG A 88 -24.67 -6.33 6.44
C ARG A 88 -26.10 -6.80 6.16
N GLN A 89 -26.53 -6.78 4.90
CA GLN A 89 -27.85 -7.27 4.50
C GLN A 89 -28.01 -8.78 4.78
N LEU A 90 -27.00 -9.58 4.42
CA LEU A 90 -27.00 -11.03 4.66
C LEU A 90 -26.99 -11.33 6.16
N THR A 91 -26.17 -10.63 6.93
CA THR A 91 -26.16 -10.76 8.40
C THR A 91 -27.53 -10.45 9.00
N GLY A 92 -28.20 -9.40 8.52
CA GLY A 92 -29.57 -9.07 8.93
C GLY A 92 -30.57 -10.19 8.62
N LYS A 93 -30.51 -10.79 7.42
CA LYS A 93 -31.36 -11.93 7.03
C LYS A 93 -31.12 -13.15 7.93
N ILE A 94 -29.85 -13.51 8.14
CA ILE A 94 -29.46 -14.64 8.99
C ILE A 94 -29.96 -14.42 10.43
N ASN A 95 -29.82 -13.22 10.97
CA ASN A 95 -30.30 -12.92 12.32
C ASN A 95 -31.82 -13.05 12.44
N ARG A 96 -32.57 -12.65 11.41
CA ARG A 96 -34.02 -12.85 11.37
C ARG A 96 -34.39 -14.33 11.37
N GLU A 97 -33.74 -15.14 10.53
CA GLU A 97 -33.98 -16.59 10.47
C GLU A 97 -33.64 -17.28 11.79
N LYS A 98 -32.53 -16.90 12.44
CA LYS A 98 -32.17 -17.37 13.78
C LYS A 98 -33.25 -17.05 14.81
N GLY A 99 -33.82 -15.85 14.75
CA GLY A 99 -34.93 -15.45 15.63
C GLY A 99 -36.17 -16.32 15.44
N LEU A 100 -36.58 -16.54 14.17
CA LEU A 100 -37.73 -17.39 13.84
C LEU A 100 -37.52 -18.84 14.29
N TYR A 101 -36.31 -19.38 14.10
CA TYR A 101 -35.98 -20.73 14.55
C TYR A 101 -36.02 -20.85 16.08
N ALA A 102 -35.51 -19.84 16.80
CA ALA A 102 -35.57 -19.80 18.25
C ALA A 102 -37.04 -19.78 18.75
N GLU A 103 -37.90 -18.98 18.12
CA GLU A 103 -39.33 -18.93 18.43
C GLU A 103 -40.01 -20.28 18.19
N TYR A 104 -39.78 -20.88 17.02
CA TYR A 104 -40.26 -22.23 16.71
C TYR A 104 -39.83 -23.23 17.78
N PHE A 105 -38.55 -23.24 18.13
CA PHE A 105 -37.99 -24.16 19.11
C PHE A 105 -38.61 -23.97 20.50
N ILE A 106 -38.80 -22.73 20.94
CA ILE A 106 -39.48 -22.40 22.20
C ILE A 106 -40.91 -22.94 22.20
N ILE A 107 -41.67 -22.69 21.13
CA ILE A 107 -43.05 -23.18 21.00
C ILE A 107 -43.09 -24.70 21.08
N GLN A 108 -42.18 -25.41 20.40
CA GLN A 108 -42.13 -26.87 20.46
C GLN A 108 -41.83 -27.38 21.89
N GLN A 109 -40.90 -26.75 22.60
CA GLN A 109 -40.60 -27.12 23.99
C GLN A 109 -41.80 -26.88 24.92
N LEU A 110 -42.51 -25.75 24.75
CA LEU A 110 -43.73 -25.46 25.51
C LEU A 110 -44.84 -26.47 25.22
N ARG A 111 -45.06 -26.80 23.95
CA ARG A 111 -46.04 -27.84 23.54
C ARG A 111 -45.73 -29.19 24.16
N TYR A 112 -44.47 -29.62 24.11
CA TYR A 112 -44.04 -30.88 24.70
C TYR A 112 -44.30 -30.91 26.22
N ARG A 113 -43.97 -29.83 26.93
CA ARG A 113 -44.24 -29.71 28.37
C ARG A 113 -45.73 -29.72 28.69
N ALA A 114 -46.54 -28.99 27.94
CA ALA A 114 -47.99 -28.96 28.09
C ALA A 114 -48.58 -30.36 27.89
N PHE A 115 -48.20 -31.06 26.82
CA PHE A 115 -48.63 -32.43 26.57
C PHE A 115 -48.26 -33.39 27.71
N LYS A 116 -47.06 -33.27 28.28
CA LYS A 116 -46.63 -34.14 29.37
C LYS A 116 -47.40 -33.90 30.68
N ASN A 117 -47.84 -32.67 30.94
CA ASN A 117 -48.34 -32.26 32.25
C ASN A 117 -49.84 -31.96 32.30
N ASP A 118 -50.54 -31.89 31.16
CA ASP A 118 -51.94 -31.45 31.09
C ASP A 118 -52.84 -32.52 30.45
N LEU A 119 -53.85 -32.97 31.21
CA LEU A 119 -54.82 -34.01 30.83
C LEU A 119 -55.64 -33.62 29.59
N LEU A 120 -55.92 -32.32 29.42
CA LEU A 120 -56.65 -31.81 28.25
C LEU A 120 -55.85 -32.07 26.97
N PHE A 121 -54.55 -31.76 26.97
CA PHE A 121 -53.68 -31.94 25.80
C PHE A 121 -53.38 -33.40 25.48
N GLN A 122 -53.36 -34.30 26.48
CA GLN A 122 -53.22 -35.75 26.27
C GLN A 122 -54.45 -36.38 25.61
N SER A 123 -55.63 -35.78 25.78
CA SER A 123 -56.88 -36.31 25.23
C SER A 123 -57.05 -36.08 23.72
N PHE A 124 -56.37 -35.09 23.12
CA PHE A 124 -56.49 -34.76 21.69
C PHE A 124 -55.88 -35.79 20.73
N THR A 125 -55.16 -36.79 21.22
CA THR A 125 -54.47 -37.81 20.41
C THR A 125 -55.07 -39.21 20.52
N LYS A 126 -56.21 -39.36 21.23
CA LYS A 126 -56.97 -40.62 21.32
C LYS A 126 -58.02 -40.73 20.24
#